data_AF-A0A5P2DQE5-F1
#
_entry.id   AF-A0A5P2DQE5-F1
#
_cell.length_a   1.000
_cell.length_b   1.000
_cell.length_c   1.000
_cell.angle_alpha   90.00
_cell.angle_beta   90.00
_cell.angle_gamma   90.00
#
_symmetry.space_group_name_H-M   'P 1'
#
loop_
_entity.id
_entity.type
_entity.pdbx_description
1 polymer ?
#
loop_
_entity_poly.entity_id
_entity_poly.type
_entity_poly.pdbx_seq_one_letter_code
_entity_poly.pdbx_strand_id
1 'polypeptide(L)'
;MASIRTARVIAAVAALPLAAALFGGVASADNGSFANDGSNASVASVIGSGVGGDNNGNSSTSQQVATGSGASNQNSTAQVNGSAFTAINQSNSTVAVNFVPWW
;
A
#
# COMPACT_ATOMS: atom_id res chain seq x y z
N MET A 1 -7.04 30.38 -49.42
CA MET A 1 -6.54 30.56 -48.03
C MET A 1 -7.58 30.30 -46.95
N ALA A 2 -8.89 30.52 -47.17
CA ALA A 2 -9.93 30.32 -46.16
C ALA A 2 -10.31 28.85 -45.90
N SER A 3 -10.38 27.98 -46.92
CA SER A 3 -10.81 26.58 -46.75
C SER A 3 -9.86 25.74 -45.89
N ILE A 4 -8.55 25.98 -46.01
CA ILE A 4 -7.53 25.33 -45.17
C ILE A 4 -7.69 25.74 -43.70
N ARG A 5 -8.10 26.99 -43.43
CA ARG A 5 -8.35 27.46 -42.05
C ARG A 5 -9.55 26.73 -41.45
N THR A 6 -10.64 26.58 -42.20
CA THR A 6 -11.83 25.84 -41.76
C THR A 6 -11.53 24.36 -41.52
N ALA A 7 -10.81 23.71 -42.43
CA ALA A 7 -10.42 22.31 -42.29
C ALA A 7 -9.55 22.07 -41.05
N ARG A 8 -8.60 22.98 -40.76
CA ARG A 8 -7.76 22.91 -39.55
C ARG A 8 -8.56 23.07 -38.26
N VAL A 9 -9.56 23.96 -38.24
CA VAL A 9 -10.43 24.17 -37.07
C VAL A 9 -11.27 22.92 -36.80
N ILE A 10 -11.87 22.33 -37.83
CA ILE A 10 -12.66 21.10 -37.69
C ILE A 10 -11.77 19.95 -37.20
N ALA A 11 -10.57 19.80 -37.76
CA ALA A 11 -9.61 18.78 -37.32
C ALA A 11 -9.21 18.97 -35.83
N ALA A 12 -9.02 20.21 -35.38
CA ALA A 12 -8.71 20.49 -33.99
C ALA A 12 -9.87 20.13 -33.04
N VAL A 13 -11.10 20.46 -33.40
CA VAL A 13 -12.30 20.10 -32.60
C VAL A 13 -12.52 18.58 -32.59
N ALA A 14 -12.33 17.91 -33.73
CA ALA A 14 -12.48 16.46 -33.84
C ALA A 14 -11.42 15.69 -33.02
N ALA A 15 -10.25 16.29 -32.76
CA ALA A 15 -9.20 15.69 -31.93
C ALA A 15 -9.45 15.84 -30.42
N LEU A 16 -10.42 16.66 -29.98
CA LEU A 16 -10.68 16.91 -28.56
C LEU A 16 -10.99 15.64 -27.74
N PRO A 17 -11.77 14.64 -28.21
CA PRO A 17 -12.02 13.42 -27.46
C PRO A 17 -10.75 12.59 -27.26
N LEU A 18 -9.89 12.50 -28.28
CA LEU A 18 -8.61 11.81 -28.19
C LEU A 18 -7.65 12.54 -27.25
N ALA A 19 -7.62 13.87 -27.32
CA ALA A 19 -6.84 14.70 -26.39
C ALA A 19 -7.34 14.52 -24.95
N ALA A 20 -8.65 14.47 -24.71
CA ALA A 20 -9.22 14.21 -23.40
C ALA A 20 -8.86 12.80 -22.88
N ALA A 21 -8.82 11.78 -23.74
CA ALA A 21 -8.41 10.44 -23.34
C ALA A 21 -6.90 10.35 -23.03
N LEU A 22 -6.06 10.99 -23.85
CA LEU A 22 -4.60 10.94 -23.70
C LEU A 22 -4.10 11.80 -22.54
N PHE A 23 -4.73 12.95 -22.30
CA PHE A 23 -4.30 13.94 -21.30
C PHE A 23 -5.20 13.99 -20.05
N GLY A 24 -6.37 13.37 -20.08
CA GLY A 24 -7.28 13.29 -18.94
C GLY A 24 -7.11 12.02 -18.10
N GLY A 25 -6.25 11.08 -18.51
CA GLY A 25 -5.95 9.89 -17.73
C GLY A 25 -5.28 10.22 -16.40
N VAL A 26 -5.84 9.75 -15.30
CA VAL A 26 -5.12 9.63 -14.03
C VAL A 26 -4.23 8.39 -14.08
N ALA A 27 -2.97 8.48 -13.63
CA ALA A 27 -2.20 7.28 -13.34
C ALA A 27 -2.88 6.56 -12.17
N SER A 28 -3.75 5.60 -12.47
CA SER A 28 -4.32 4.72 -11.47
C SER A 28 -3.22 3.74 -11.06
N ALA A 29 -2.51 4.09 -9.99
CA ALA A 29 -1.68 3.13 -9.28
C ALA A 29 -2.63 2.18 -8.54
N ASP A 30 -2.91 1.03 -9.13
CA ASP A 30 -3.57 -0.06 -8.42
C ASP A 30 -2.59 -0.65 -7.41
N ASN A 31 -2.97 -0.65 -6.13
CA ASN A 31 -2.18 -1.23 -5.06
C ASN A 31 -2.59 -2.69 -4.77
N GLY A 32 -3.42 -3.34 -5.61
CA GLY A 32 -4.10 -4.58 -5.23
C GLY A 32 -5.27 -4.26 -4.28
N SER A 33 -6.16 -5.15 -3.89
CA SER A 33 -6.14 -6.59 -3.74
C SER A 33 -7.52 -7.11 -4.18
N PHE A 34 -7.59 -8.15 -5.01
CA PHE A 34 -8.86 -8.67 -5.52
C PHE A 34 -9.14 -10.05 -4.93
N ALA A 35 -10.35 -10.25 -4.40
CA ALA A 35 -10.84 -11.53 -3.92
C ALA A 35 -12.20 -11.87 -4.57
N ASN A 36 -12.42 -13.16 -4.84
CA ASN A 36 -13.71 -13.73 -5.22
C ASN A 36 -13.90 -15.09 -4.52
N ASP A 37 -15.11 -15.65 -4.55
CA ASP A 37 -15.39 -17.03 -4.10
C ASP A 37 -14.91 -17.37 -2.67
N GLY A 38 -15.24 -16.50 -1.70
CA GLY A 38 -14.86 -16.72 -0.29
C GLY A 38 -13.37 -16.52 0.02
N SER A 39 -12.61 -15.95 -0.92
CA SER A 39 -11.20 -15.64 -0.73
C SER A 39 -10.99 -14.44 0.17
N ASN A 40 -9.82 -14.41 0.81
CA ASN A 40 -9.35 -13.25 1.55
C ASN A 40 -8.22 -12.61 0.77
N ALA A 41 -8.28 -11.30 0.58
CA ALA A 41 -7.28 -10.56 -0.15
C ALA A 41 -6.89 -9.33 0.67
N SER A 42 -5.60 -9.09 0.78
CA SER A 42 -5.06 -7.90 1.44
C SER A 42 -3.88 -7.38 0.66
N VAL A 43 -3.77 -6.06 0.62
CA VAL A 43 -2.52 -5.39 0.34
C VAL A 43 -2.05 -4.74 1.63
N ALA A 44 -0.75 -4.79 1.89
CA ALA A 44 -0.12 -3.73 2.65
C ALA A 44 1.09 -3.21 1.89
N SER A 45 1.29 -1.91 1.95
CA SER A 45 2.50 -1.27 1.43
C SER A 45 3.10 -0.36 2.49
N VAL A 46 4.42 -0.31 2.52
CA VAL A 46 5.18 0.65 3.29
C VAL A 46 5.84 1.58 2.28
N ILE A 47 5.28 2.78 2.11
CA ILE A 47 5.75 3.75 1.13
C ILE A 47 6.31 4.95 1.89
N GLY A 48 7.55 5.34 1.57
CA GLY A 48 8.20 6.50 2.20
C GLY A 48 8.60 6.31 3.66
N SER A 49 8.93 5.08 4.07
CA SER A 49 9.30 4.78 5.46
C SER A 49 10.78 4.94 5.77
N GLY A 50 11.12 4.82 7.06
CA GLY A 50 12.49 4.96 7.54
C GLY A 50 12.81 6.44 7.81
N VAL A 51 14.03 6.86 7.45
CA VAL A 51 14.47 8.26 7.63
C VAL A 51 14.82 8.85 6.27
N GLY A 52 14.26 10.02 5.96
CA GLY A 52 14.50 10.76 4.71
C GLY A 52 15.68 11.74 4.77
N GLY A 53 16.48 11.70 5.84
CA GLY A 53 17.59 12.59 6.14
C GLY A 53 18.53 11.94 7.16
N ASP A 54 19.30 12.72 7.91
CA ASP A 54 20.23 12.16 8.88
C ASP A 54 19.51 11.49 10.06
N ASN A 55 20.03 10.33 10.50
CA ASN A 55 19.53 9.59 11.65
C ASN A 55 20.67 9.25 12.59
N ASN A 56 20.70 9.86 13.78
CA ASN A 56 21.67 9.56 14.83
C ASN A 56 21.15 8.53 15.85
N GLY A 57 20.09 7.80 15.51
CA GLY A 57 19.57 6.71 16.34
C GLY A 57 18.82 5.65 15.57
N ASN A 58 17.74 5.14 16.15
CA ASN A 58 17.05 4.00 15.57
C ASN A 58 15.83 4.44 14.76
N SER A 59 15.68 3.84 13.60
CA SER A 59 14.44 3.87 12.84
C SER A 59 13.98 2.44 12.66
N SER A 60 12.72 2.18 12.98
CA SER A 60 12.07 0.91 12.69
C SER A 60 10.81 1.20 11.90
N THR A 61 10.60 0.39 10.87
CA THR A 61 9.31 0.30 10.21
C THR A 61 8.89 -1.14 10.23
N SER A 62 7.69 -1.39 10.75
CA SER A 62 7.08 -2.71 10.74
C SER A 62 5.78 -2.65 9.97
N GLN A 63 5.58 -3.64 9.11
CA GLN A 63 4.34 -3.87 8.41
C GLN A 63 3.80 -5.21 8.85
N GLN A 64 2.54 -5.24 9.26
CA GLN A 64 1.87 -6.44 9.67
C GLN A 64 0.58 -6.60 8.88
N VAL A 65 0.39 -7.79 8.32
CA VAL A 65 -0.84 -8.20 7.67
C VAL A 65 -1.23 -9.56 8.22
N ALA A 66 -2.48 -9.72 8.61
CA ALA A 66 -3.10 -11.01 8.88
C ALA A 66 -4.42 -11.01 8.14
N THR A 67 -4.54 -11.92 7.18
CA THR A 67 -5.67 -11.93 6.25
C THR A 67 -6.24 -13.32 6.14
N GLY A 68 -7.54 -13.41 6.38
CA GLY A 68 -8.29 -14.64 6.33
C GLY A 68 -8.66 -15.23 7.68
N SER A 69 -9.52 -16.23 7.62
CA SER A 69 -10.10 -16.85 8.82
C SER A 69 -9.01 -17.48 9.68
N GLY A 70 -8.99 -17.15 10.96
CA GLY A 70 -7.97 -17.60 11.90
C GLY A 70 -6.61 -16.91 11.76
N ALA A 71 -6.48 -15.89 10.91
CA ALA A 71 -5.23 -15.16 10.79
C ALA A 71 -4.95 -14.32 12.04
N SER A 72 -3.73 -14.43 12.54
CA SER A 72 -3.20 -13.61 13.63
C SER A 72 -1.83 -13.10 13.25
N ASN A 73 -1.51 -11.87 13.60
CA ASN A 73 -0.18 -11.32 13.43
C ASN A 73 0.28 -10.72 14.76
N GLN A 74 1.50 -11.01 15.15
CA GLN A 74 2.13 -10.56 16.38
C GLN A 74 3.54 -10.13 16.04
N ASN A 75 3.93 -8.92 16.47
CA ASN A 75 5.28 -8.40 16.28
C ASN A 75 5.75 -7.84 17.61
N SER A 76 7.01 -8.07 17.93
CA SER A 76 7.67 -7.51 19.09
C SER A 76 8.97 -6.90 18.62
N THR A 77 9.04 -5.58 18.62
CA THR A 77 10.24 -4.84 18.17
C THR A 77 10.78 -4.03 19.34
N ALA A 78 12.07 -4.21 19.63
CA ALA A 78 12.79 -3.38 20.59
C ALA A 78 14.02 -2.81 19.89
N GLN A 79 14.28 -1.54 20.14
CA GLN A 79 15.44 -0.85 19.59
C GLN A 79 16.08 -0.02 20.69
N VAL A 80 17.41 -0.10 20.78
CA VAL A 80 18.23 0.62 21.76
C VAL A 80 19.28 1.42 21.01
N ASN A 81 19.40 2.71 21.31
CA ASN A 81 20.45 3.56 20.80
C ASN A 81 21.06 4.34 21.97
N GLY A 82 22.38 4.26 22.14
CA GLY A 82 23.11 5.03 23.15
C GLY A 82 23.11 4.45 24.58
N SER A 83 23.19 3.13 24.77
CA SER A 83 23.31 2.56 26.13
C SER A 83 24.41 1.49 26.25
N ALA A 84 25.22 1.58 27.31
CA ALA A 84 26.28 0.60 27.66
C ALA A 84 25.73 -0.67 28.35
N PHE A 85 24.53 -0.60 28.96
CA PHE A 85 23.85 -1.74 29.57
C PHE A 85 22.33 -1.64 29.32
N THR A 86 21.79 -2.46 28.42
CA THR A 86 20.33 -2.59 28.27
C THR A 86 19.92 -4.04 28.30
N ALA A 87 19.15 -4.42 29.32
CA ALA A 87 18.43 -5.68 29.32
C ALA A 87 17.09 -5.47 28.63
N ILE A 88 16.85 -6.19 27.54
CA ILE A 88 15.55 -6.20 26.86
C ILE A 88 14.94 -7.58 27.09
N ASN A 89 13.74 -7.60 27.68
CA ASN A 89 12.92 -8.79 27.75
C ASN A 89 11.66 -8.56 26.92
N GLN A 90 11.55 -9.24 25.78
CA GLN A 90 10.36 -9.22 24.93
C GLN A 90 9.58 -10.54 25.04
N SER A 91 9.50 -11.13 26.23
CA SER A 91 8.69 -12.32 26.46
C SER A 91 7.26 -12.09 25.98
N ASN A 92 6.81 -12.93 25.06
CA ASN A 92 5.46 -12.88 24.52
C ASN A 92 4.87 -14.30 24.55
N SER A 93 3.59 -14.41 24.90
CA SER A 93 2.86 -15.67 24.90
C SER A 93 1.57 -15.47 24.11
N THR A 94 1.36 -16.29 23.08
CA THR A 94 0.13 -16.29 22.29
C THR A 94 -0.61 -17.60 22.54
N VAL A 95 -1.86 -17.50 22.98
CA VAL A 95 -2.75 -18.64 23.18
C VAL A 95 -3.91 -18.51 22.19
N ALA A 96 -4.04 -19.48 21.29
CA ALA A 96 -5.18 -19.57 20.37
C ALA A 96 -6.17 -20.62 20.89
N VAL A 97 -7.43 -20.22 21.05
CA VAL A 97 -8.53 -21.13 21.40
C VAL A 97 -9.54 -21.08 20.27
N ASN A 98 -9.68 -22.21 19.57
CA ASN A 98 -10.64 -22.34 18.48
C ASN A 98 -11.79 -23.24 18.91
N PHE A 99 -13.01 -22.79 18.63
CA PHE A 99 -14.22 -23.58 18.77
C PHE A 99 -14.69 -24.00 17.38
N VAL A 100 -15.01 -25.28 17.22
CA VAL A 100 -15.70 -25.78 16.02
C VAL A 100 -17.18 -25.99 16.36
N PRO A 101 -18.13 -25.74 15.43
CA PRO A 101 -19.53 -26.05 15.66
C PRO A 101 -19.71 -27.53 16.02
N TRP A 102 -20.58 -27.82 16.98
CA TRP A 102 -20.87 -29.18 17.43
C TRP A 102 -22.13 -29.78 16.79
N TRP A 103 -22.60 -29.19 15.69
CA TRP A 103 -23.70 -29.68 14.86
C TRP A 103 -23.61 -29.12 13.45
#